data_AF-A0A7R9QJ00-F1
#
_entry.id   AF-A0A7R9QJ00-F1
#
_cell.length_a   1.000
_cell.length_b   1.000
_cell.length_c   1.000
_cell.angle_alpha   90.00
_cell.angle_beta   90.00
_cell.angle_gamma   90.00
#
_symmetry.space_group_name_H-M   'P 1'
#
loop_
_entity.id
_entity.type
_entity.pdbx_description
1 polymer ?
#
loop_
_entity_poly.entity_id
_entity_poly.type
_entity_poly.pdbx_seq_one_letter_code
_entity_poly.pdbx_strand_id
1 'polypeptide(L)' 'GPACERISKAALEALVVTNTIPQEKNMRDCSKIQCIDVSMILAEAIRRTHNGESVSYLFSNVPM' A
#
# COMPACT_ATOMS: atom_id res chain seq x y z
N GLY A 1 3.72 11.32 15.72
CA GLY A 1 5.17 11.36 16.01
C GLY A 1 5.92 12.11 14.91
N PRO A 2 7.27 12.20 14.97
CA PRO A 2 8.06 13.04 14.07
C PRO A 2 8.41 12.38 12.72
N ALA A 3 7.67 11.34 12.30
CA ALA A 3 8.03 10.54 11.12
C ALA A 3 8.02 11.36 9.82
N CYS A 4 6.92 12.07 9.52
CA CYS A 4 6.82 12.90 8.31
C CYS A 4 7.91 13.96 8.23
N GLU A 5 8.25 14.61 9.35
CA GLU A 5 9.33 15.59 9.40
C GLU A 5 10.69 14.96 9.05
N ARG A 6 10.99 13.79 9.62
CA ARG A 6 12.23 13.05 9.33
C ARG A 6 12.31 12.62 7.86
N ILE A 7 11.20 12.12 7.30
CA ILE A 7 11.13 11.69 5.90
C ILE A 7 11.29 12.88 4.96
N SER A 8 10.61 13.99 5.24
CA SER A 8 10.75 15.23 4.44
C SER A 8 12.19 15.73 4.40
N LYS A 9 12.93 15.66 5.51
CA LYS A 9 14.34 16.08 5.62
C LYS A 9 15.35 15.04 5.09
N ALA A 10 14.97 13.78 4.97
CA ALA A 10 15.86 12.73 4.51
C ALA A 10 16.21 12.89 3.01
N ALA A 11 17.38 12.40 2.61
CA ALA A 11 17.81 12.32 1.21
C ALA A 11 17.12 11.17 0.44
N LEU A 12 15.80 11.07 0.58
CA LEU A 12 14.94 10.15 -0.15
C LEU A 12 14.33 10.86 -1.35
N GLU A 13 14.31 10.19 -2.49
CA GLU A 13 13.53 10.60 -3.66
C GLU A 13 12.04 10.38 -3.39
N ALA A 14 11.65 9.19 -2.92
CA ALA A 14 10.29 8.86 -2.53
C ALA A 14 10.28 7.82 -1.40
N LEU A 15 9.18 7.79 -0.63
CA LEU A 15 8.83 6.73 0.29
C LEU A 15 7.52 6.10 -0.18
N VAL A 16 7.60 4.88 -0.69
CA VAL A 16 6.42 4.15 -1.17
C VAL A 16 5.88 3.26 -0.06
N VAL A 17 4.60 3.39 0.24
CA VAL A 17 3.86 2.58 1.22
C VAL A 17 2.58 2.04 0.58
N THR A 18 1.87 1.16 1.26
CA THR A 18 0.53 0.72 0.85
C THR A 18 -0.55 1.42 1.67
N ASN A 19 -1.80 1.33 1.22
CA ASN A 19 -2.97 1.80 1.96
C ASN A 19 -3.51 0.79 2.99
N THR A 20 -2.68 -0.12 3.51
CA THR A 20 -3.06 -1.03 4.62
C THR A 20 -3.42 -0.26 5.91
N ILE A 21 -2.90 0.96 6.03
CA ILE A 21 -3.31 1.98 6.98
C ILE A 21 -3.59 3.27 6.18
N PRO A 22 -4.61 4.08 6.53
CA PRO A 22 -4.89 5.35 5.84
C PRO A 22 -3.67 6.28 5.78
N GLN A 23 -3.35 6.79 4.58
CA GLN A 23 -2.15 7.61 4.32
C GLN A 23 -2.47 9.06 3.90
N GLU A 24 -3.73 9.44 3.75
CA GLU A 24 -4.17 10.71 3.15
C GLU A 24 -3.60 11.90 3.91
N LYS A 25 -3.54 11.82 5.24
CA LYS A 25 -2.90 12.85 6.07
C LYS A 25 -1.39 12.89 5.84
N ASN A 26 -0.71 11.75 5.84
CA ASN A 26 0.75 11.70 5.70
C ASN A 26 1.20 12.18 4.32
N MET A 27 0.46 11.86 3.25
CA MET A 27 0.73 12.34 1.90
C MET A 27 0.51 13.85 1.75
N ARG A 28 -0.46 14.43 2.47
CA ARG A 28 -0.62 15.89 2.55
C ARG A 28 0.53 16.56 3.30
N ASP A 29 0.99 15.94 4.38
CA ASP A 29 2.05 16.48 5.25
C ASP A 29 3.47 16.24 4.69
N CYS A 30 3.64 15.30 3.74
CA CYS A 30 4.93 14.94 3.15
C CYS A 30 4.78 14.47 1.68
N SER A 31 5.21 15.32 0.74
CA SER A 31 5.11 15.06 -0.71
C SER A 31 5.95 13.88 -1.22
N LYS A 32 6.92 13.40 -0.43
CA LYS A 32 7.73 12.22 -0.75
C LYS A 32 6.95 10.92 -0.58
N ILE A 33 5.84 10.93 0.16
CA ILE A 33 5.07 9.71 0.43
C ILE A 33 4.16 9.41 -0.76
N GLN A 34 4.31 8.21 -1.32
CA GLN A 34 3.46 7.67 -2.37
C GLN A 34 2.77 6.41 -1.86
N CYS A 35 1.51 6.21 -2.25
CA CYS A 35 0.69 5.12 -1.75
C CYS A 35 0.26 4.19 -2.89
N ILE A 36 0.56 2.90 -2.75
CA ILE A 36 0.06 1.83 -3.60
C ILE A 36 -1.26 1.33 -3.02
N ASP A 37 -2.30 1.34 -3.83
CA ASP A 37 -3.58 0.72 -3.47
C ASP A 37 -3.47 -0.81 -3.52
N VAL A 38 -3.76 -1.48 -2.41
CA VAL A 38 -3.82 -2.94 -2.31
C VAL A 38 -5.24 -3.48 -2.15
N SER A 39 -6.27 -2.64 -2.32
CA SER A 39 -7.68 -3.00 -2.21
C SER A 39 -8.04 -4.18 -3.12
N MET A 40 -7.58 -4.17 -4.37
CA MET A 40 -7.80 -5.24 -5.36
C MET A 40 -7.21 -6.58 -4.92
N ILE A 41 -6.00 -6.58 -4.33
CA ILE A 41 -5.36 -7.79 -3.82
C ILE A 41 -6.17 -8.36 -2.65
N LEU A 42 -6.62 -7.51 -1.73
CA LEU A 42 -7.43 -7.93 -0.58
C LEU A 42 -8.80 -8.46 -1.03
N ALA A 43 -9.46 -7.78 -1.95
CA ALA A 43 -10.75 -8.19 -2.50
C ALA A 43 -10.66 -9.55 -3.21
N GLU A 44 -9.64 -9.75 -4.03
CA GLU A 44 -9.43 -11.01 -4.75
C GLU A 44 -9.04 -12.16 -3.80
N ALA A 45 -8.28 -11.88 -2.74
CA ALA A 45 -7.99 -12.87 -1.70
C ALA A 45 -9.27 -13.33 -0.97
N ILE A 46 -10.18 -12.39 -0.65
CA ILE A 46 -11.49 -12.72 -0.07
C ILE A 46 -12.32 -13.56 -1.05
N ARG A 47 -12.42 -13.16 -2.32
CA ARG A 47 -13.18 -13.87 -3.36
C ARG A 47 -12.68 -15.30 -3.54
N ARG A 48 -11.36 -15.50 -3.63
CA ARG A 48 -10.74 -16.83 -3.78
C ARG A 48 -10.95 -17.70 -2.56
N THR A 49 -10.78 -17.15 -1.36
CA THR A 49 -11.05 -17.86 -0.11
C THR A 49 -12.49 -18.33 -0.04
N HIS A 50 -13.44 -17.46 -0.42
CA HIS A 50 -14.85 -17.78 -0.46
C HIS A 50 -15.18 -18.92 -1.44
N ASN A 51 -14.55 -18.91 -2.62
CA ASN A 51 -14.78 -19.89 -3.68
C ASN A 51 -13.93 -21.17 -3.56
N GLY A 52 -13.05 -21.29 -2.56
CA GLY A 52 -12.11 -22.41 -2.44
C GLY A 52 -11.01 -22.40 -3.53
N GLU A 53 -10.74 -21.25 -4.13
CA GLU A 53 -9.70 -21.07 -5.15
C GLU A 53 -8.33 -20.78 -4.50
N SER A 54 -7.25 -21.13 -5.20
CA SER A 54 -5.90 -20.88 -4.69
C SER A 54 -5.58 -19.38 -4.61
N VAL A 55 -5.30 -18.91 -3.39
CA VAL A 55 -4.81 -17.55 -3.10
C VAL A 55 -3.36 -17.36 -3.55
N SER A 56 -2.57 -18.44 -3.66
CA SER A 56 -1.15 -18.38 -4.03
C SER A 56 -0.89 -17.74 -5.40
N TYR A 57 -1.89 -17.71 -6.28
CA TYR A 57 -1.83 -16.97 -7.54
C TYR A 57 -1.45 -15.49 -7.36
N LEU A 58 -1.92 -14.86 -6.28
CA LEU A 58 -1.72 -13.43 -5.99
C LEU A 58 -0.30 -13.09 -5.53
N PHE A 59 0.54 -14.07 -5.20
CA PHE A 59 1.92 -13.84 -4.78
C PHE A 59 2.85 -13.50 -5.95
N SER A 60 2.41 -13.78 -7.18
CA SER A 60 3.20 -13.53 -8.39
C SER A 60 2.43 -12.79 -9.48
N ASN A 61 1.14 -12.51 -9.28
CA ASN A 61 0.27 -11.85 -10.26
C ASN A 61 -0.56 -10.76 -9.59
N VAL A 62 -0.45 -9.53 -10.09
CA VAL A 62 -1.30 -8.42 -9.67
C VAL A 62 -2.65 -8.56 -10.38
N PRO A 63 -3.78 -8.66 -9.65
CA PRO A 63 -5.09 -8.71 -10.28
C PRO A 63 -5.38 -7.38 -11.00
N MET A 64 -5.81 -7.46 -12.27
CA MET A 64 -6.28 -6.31 -13.07
C MET A 64 -7.71 -5.93 -12.70
#